data_AF-A0A962ZJ85-F1
#
_entry.id   AF-A0A962ZJ85-F1
#
_cell.length_a   1.000
_cell.length_b   1.000
_cell.length_c   1.000
_cell.angle_alpha   90.00
_cell.angle_beta   90.00
_cell.angle_gamma   90.00
#
_symmetry.space_group_name_H-M   'P 1'
#
loop_
_entity.id
_entity.type
_entity.pdbx_description
1 polymer ?
#
loop_
_entity_poly.entity_id
_entity_poly.type
_entity_poly.pdbx_seq_one_letter_code
_entity_poly.pdbx_strand_id
1 'polypeptide(L)'
;MSSSQSVASFASPLRHATPPAWTTAVLDDFDAFLQDHAAAEKKASGMAISMLSHYPDRPELVAAMADLAVEELVHYREVVKWLHQRGQITTADSKDPYVGAFRDVIRRGRDVYLLDRLLTASIIEARGAERFALVACALEEGPLQRFYASIARSEERHFELFLQLAERYFDKSVVAARWHTLLDIEADIVRSLPLRAALH
;
A
#
# COMPACT_ATOMS: atom_id res chain seq x y z
N MET A 1 2.91 -5.11 -39.28
CA MET A 1 3.05 -4.27 -38.07
C MET A 1 1.90 -4.61 -37.14
N SER A 2 2.16 -5.41 -36.11
CA SER A 2 1.30 -5.50 -34.93
C SER A 2 2.25 -5.78 -33.78
N SER A 3 2.66 -4.71 -33.11
CA SER A 3 3.51 -4.78 -31.94
C SER A 3 2.62 -5.17 -30.77
N SER A 4 2.51 -6.46 -30.50
CA SER A 4 2.05 -6.97 -29.22
C SER A 4 3.06 -6.52 -28.16
N GLN A 5 2.79 -5.38 -27.52
CA GLN A 5 3.46 -5.00 -26.30
C GLN A 5 3.09 -6.05 -25.25
N SER A 6 4.02 -6.96 -25.02
CA SER A 6 4.06 -7.83 -23.85
C SER A 6 4.09 -6.93 -22.62
N VAL A 7 2.96 -6.78 -21.95
CA VAL A 7 2.93 -6.29 -20.57
C VAL A 7 3.76 -7.27 -19.77
N ALA A 8 4.94 -6.86 -19.32
CA ALA A 8 5.75 -7.69 -18.44
C ALA A 8 4.90 -7.94 -17.18
N SER A 9 4.37 -9.16 -17.06
CA SER A 9 3.65 -9.61 -15.88
C SER A 9 4.64 -9.61 -14.72
N PHE A 10 4.63 -8.55 -13.92
CA PHE A 10 5.35 -8.54 -12.65
C PHE A 10 4.71 -9.62 -11.77
N ALA A 11 5.51 -10.58 -11.30
CA ALA A 11 5.02 -11.55 -10.32
C ALA A 11 4.95 -10.83 -8.98
N SER A 12 3.75 -10.70 -8.41
CA SER A 12 3.53 -10.13 -7.07
C SER A 12 4.50 -10.78 -6.07
N PRO A 13 5.16 -9.99 -5.19
CA PRO A 13 6.06 -10.54 -4.18
C PRO A 13 5.31 -11.26 -3.04
N LEU A 14 3.99 -11.11 -2.96
CA LEU A 14 3.15 -11.56 -1.86
C LEU A 14 2.98 -13.08 -1.89
N ARG A 15 3.04 -13.71 -0.70
CA ARG A 15 2.95 -15.18 -0.55
C ARG A 15 1.51 -15.69 -0.41
N HIS A 16 0.55 -14.79 -0.30
CA HIS A 16 -0.87 -15.12 -0.23
C HIS A 16 -1.64 -14.20 -1.17
N ALA A 17 -2.31 -14.78 -2.17
CA ALA A 17 -3.16 -14.02 -3.07
C ALA A 17 -4.43 -13.58 -2.33
N THR A 18 -4.90 -12.36 -2.59
CA THR A 18 -6.20 -11.92 -2.07
C THR A 18 -7.31 -12.86 -2.57
N PRO A 19 -8.14 -13.43 -1.68
CA PRO A 19 -9.20 -14.35 -2.09
C PRO A 19 -10.31 -13.60 -2.87
N PRO A 20 -10.94 -14.20 -3.89
CA PRO A 20 -12.02 -13.55 -4.64
C PRO A 20 -13.19 -13.03 -3.77
N ALA A 21 -13.45 -13.71 -2.64
CA ALA A 21 -14.46 -13.31 -1.68
C ALA A 21 -14.19 -11.95 -1.02
N TRP A 22 -12.92 -11.50 -0.96
CA TRP A 22 -12.58 -10.14 -0.53
C TRP A 22 -13.12 -9.10 -1.51
N THR A 23 -12.96 -9.32 -2.83
CA THR A 23 -13.48 -8.41 -3.85
C THR A 23 -15.01 -8.34 -3.79
N THR A 24 -15.69 -9.47 -3.57
CA THR A 24 -17.14 -9.49 -3.32
C THR A 24 -17.50 -8.62 -2.11
N ALA A 25 -16.83 -8.81 -0.97
CA ALA A 25 -17.10 -8.01 0.24
C ALA A 25 -16.88 -6.51 0.02
N VAL A 26 -15.88 -6.12 -0.79
CA VAL A 26 -15.62 -4.71 -1.15
C VAL A 26 -16.74 -4.15 -2.04
N LEU A 27 -17.20 -4.89 -3.04
CA LEU A 27 -18.26 -4.42 -3.93
C LEU A 27 -19.62 -4.35 -3.24
N ASP A 28 -19.89 -5.24 -2.28
CA ASP A 28 -21.14 -5.26 -1.52
C ASP A 28 -21.30 -4.05 -0.58
N ASP A 29 -20.20 -3.45 -0.10
CA ASP A 29 -20.19 -2.24 0.72
C ASP A 29 -19.10 -1.25 0.28
N PHE A 30 -19.23 -0.78 -0.96
CA PHE A 30 -18.18 0.01 -1.60
C PHE A 30 -18.02 1.42 -1.00
N ASP A 31 -19.01 1.93 -0.27
CA ASP A 31 -18.89 3.20 0.46
C ASP A 31 -18.00 3.05 1.69
N ALA A 32 -18.11 1.95 2.44
CA ALA A 32 -17.18 1.66 3.52
C ALA A 32 -15.74 1.48 3.00
N PHE A 33 -15.58 0.83 1.85
CA PHE A 33 -14.27 0.69 1.21
C PHE A 33 -13.65 2.06 0.86
N LEU A 34 -14.43 2.99 0.29
CA LEU A 34 -13.92 4.34 0.00
C LEU A 34 -13.48 5.10 1.26
N GLN A 35 -14.19 4.93 2.39
CA GLN A 35 -13.79 5.56 3.66
C GLN A 35 -12.46 4.99 4.16
N ASP A 36 -12.32 3.66 4.13
CA ASP A 36 -11.10 2.97 4.55
C ASP A 36 -9.93 3.33 3.62
N HIS A 37 -10.16 3.38 2.30
CA HIS A 37 -9.20 3.83 1.30
C HIS A 37 -8.74 5.27 1.57
N ALA A 38 -9.65 6.23 1.74
CA ALA A 38 -9.28 7.60 2.06
C ALA A 38 -8.45 7.67 3.36
N ALA A 39 -8.81 6.88 4.38
CA ALA A 39 -8.04 6.81 5.60
C ALA A 39 -6.65 6.20 5.39
N ALA A 40 -6.50 5.21 4.51
CA ALA A 40 -5.22 4.60 4.16
C ALA A 40 -4.28 5.62 3.49
N GLU A 41 -4.72 6.35 2.47
CA GLU A 41 -3.88 7.34 1.76
C GLU A 41 -3.41 8.46 2.69
N LYS A 42 -4.31 8.95 3.54
CA LYS A 42 -3.96 9.97 4.54
C LYS A 42 -2.91 9.46 5.52
N LYS A 43 -3.00 8.18 5.94
CA LYS A 43 -2.02 7.55 6.84
C LYS A 43 -0.70 7.26 6.12
N ALA A 44 -0.72 6.89 4.85
CA ALA A 44 0.49 6.69 4.04
C ALA A 44 1.27 8.00 3.89
N SER A 45 0.58 9.10 3.56
CA SER A 45 1.16 10.46 3.58
C SER A 45 1.77 10.82 4.94
N GLY A 46 1.03 10.58 6.04
CA GLY A 46 1.52 10.81 7.40
C GLY A 46 2.73 9.94 7.78
N MET A 47 2.77 8.70 7.31
CA MET A 47 3.88 7.77 7.51
C MET A 47 5.14 8.26 6.81
N ALA A 48 5.02 8.76 5.57
CA ALA A 48 6.11 9.35 4.81
C ALA A 48 6.68 10.60 5.53
N ILE A 49 5.81 11.50 5.99
CA ILE A 49 6.20 12.69 6.81
C ILE A 49 6.91 12.26 8.11
N SER A 50 6.40 11.22 8.77
CA SER A 50 7.02 10.67 9.97
C SER A 50 8.42 10.14 9.66
N MET A 51 8.60 9.46 8.51
CA MET A 51 9.87 8.85 8.15
C MET A 51 10.93 9.90 7.80
N LEU A 52 10.61 10.90 6.97
CA LEU A 52 11.57 11.97 6.64
C LEU A 52 11.98 12.80 7.86
N SER A 53 11.07 12.98 8.82
CA SER A 53 11.36 13.70 10.07
C SER A 53 12.26 12.88 11.01
N HIS A 54 12.15 11.55 10.97
CA HIS A 54 12.91 10.65 11.84
C HIS A 54 14.32 10.38 11.33
N TYR A 55 14.56 10.50 10.02
CA TYR A 55 15.86 10.25 9.39
C TYR A 55 16.34 11.46 8.56
N PRO A 56 16.50 12.65 9.18
CA PRO A 56 16.92 13.86 8.46
C PRO A 56 18.36 13.78 7.93
N ASP A 57 19.15 12.84 8.44
CA ASP A 57 20.53 12.55 8.03
C ASP A 57 20.61 11.69 6.75
N ARG A 58 19.47 11.38 6.11
CA ARG A 58 19.38 10.55 4.90
C ARG A 58 18.74 11.32 3.74
N PRO A 59 19.50 12.12 2.98
CA PRO A 59 18.94 13.04 1.99
C PRO A 59 18.08 12.36 0.91
N GLU A 60 18.47 11.18 0.41
CA GLU A 60 17.69 10.47 -0.61
C GLU A 60 16.35 9.96 -0.06
N LEU A 61 16.33 9.46 1.19
CA LEU A 61 15.10 9.09 1.88
C LEU A 61 14.21 10.31 2.10
N VAL A 62 14.78 11.43 2.55
CA VAL A 62 14.02 12.66 2.80
C VAL A 62 13.34 13.15 1.52
N ALA A 63 14.06 13.19 0.39
CA ALA A 63 13.49 13.58 -0.89
C ALA A 63 12.38 12.62 -1.33
N ALA A 64 12.64 11.31 -1.31
CA ALA A 64 11.67 10.30 -1.71
C ALA A 64 10.39 10.32 -0.86
N MET A 65 10.52 10.49 0.46
CA MET A 65 9.37 10.54 1.37
C MET A 65 8.60 11.87 1.26
N ALA A 66 9.25 12.97 0.89
CA ALA A 66 8.56 14.23 0.61
C ALA A 66 7.68 14.10 -0.65
N ASP A 67 8.22 13.52 -1.72
CA ASP A 67 7.47 13.28 -2.96
C ASP A 67 6.31 12.30 -2.73
N LEU A 68 6.57 11.18 -2.05
CA LEU A 68 5.53 10.20 -1.67
C LEU A 68 4.43 10.86 -0.84
N ALA A 69 4.77 11.66 0.18
CA ALA A 69 3.78 12.31 1.03
C ALA A 69 2.83 13.22 0.23
N VAL A 70 3.34 13.90 -0.81
CA VAL A 70 2.55 14.73 -1.70
C VAL A 70 1.67 13.88 -2.62
N GLU A 71 2.22 12.82 -3.22
CA GLU A 71 1.47 11.89 -4.09
C GLU A 71 0.30 11.25 -3.32
N GLU A 72 0.52 10.75 -2.10
CA GLU A 72 -0.55 10.16 -1.29
C GLU A 72 -1.62 11.15 -0.85
N LEU A 73 -1.23 12.39 -0.57
CA LEU A 73 -2.22 13.43 -0.26
C LEU A 73 -3.04 13.80 -1.50
N VAL A 74 -2.47 13.67 -2.70
CA VAL A 74 -3.22 13.78 -3.96
C VAL A 74 -4.18 12.60 -4.11
N HIS A 75 -3.76 11.36 -3.87
CA HIS A 75 -4.65 10.19 -3.87
C HIS A 75 -5.82 10.37 -2.91
N TYR A 76 -5.53 10.72 -1.65
CA TYR A 76 -6.53 11.04 -0.64
C TYR A 76 -7.56 12.05 -1.16
N ARG A 77 -7.11 13.16 -1.76
CA ARG A 77 -7.99 14.19 -2.31
C ARG A 77 -8.88 13.64 -3.42
N GLU A 78 -8.37 12.76 -4.29
CA GLU A 78 -9.18 12.15 -5.35
C GLU A 78 -10.22 11.16 -4.79
N VAL A 79 -9.88 10.36 -3.77
CA VAL A 79 -10.86 9.50 -3.07
C VAL A 79 -11.96 10.32 -2.39
N VAL A 80 -11.59 11.44 -1.76
CA VAL A 80 -12.55 12.36 -1.12
C VAL A 80 -13.53 12.95 -2.14
N LYS A 81 -13.10 13.22 -3.38
CA LYS A 81 -14.04 13.65 -4.44
C LYS A 81 -15.08 12.57 -4.73
N TRP A 82 -14.67 11.30 -4.78
CA TRP A 82 -15.61 10.18 -4.95
C TRP A 82 -16.60 10.06 -3.79
N LEU A 83 -16.12 10.18 -2.54
CA LEU A 83 -16.98 10.21 -1.36
C LEU A 83 -18.01 11.35 -1.45
N HIS A 84 -17.57 12.58 -1.74
CA HIS A 84 -18.45 13.74 -1.84
C HIS A 84 -19.46 13.62 -2.99
N GLN A 85 -19.08 13.05 -4.13
CA GLN A 85 -20.00 12.78 -5.24
C GLN A 85 -21.13 11.82 -4.86
N ARG A 86 -20.90 10.98 -3.85
CA ARG A 86 -21.90 10.06 -3.26
C ARG A 86 -22.64 10.65 -2.06
N GLY A 87 -22.42 11.93 -1.75
CA GLY A 87 -23.03 12.59 -0.59
C GLY A 87 -22.45 12.16 0.75
N GLN A 88 -21.29 11.49 0.76
CA GLN A 88 -20.60 11.07 1.98
C GLN A 88 -19.65 12.16 2.46
N ILE A 89 -19.33 12.15 3.76
CA ILE A 89 -18.23 12.94 4.37
C ILE A 89 -17.18 11.99 4.94
N THR A 90 -15.96 12.47 5.13
CA THR A 90 -14.90 11.67 5.77
C THR A 90 -15.20 11.43 7.24
N THR A 91 -14.86 10.24 7.72
CA THR A 91 -15.04 9.86 9.12
C THR A 91 -13.75 10.01 9.95
N ALA A 92 -13.87 9.86 11.26
CA ALA A 92 -12.72 9.81 12.16
C ALA A 92 -11.82 8.59 11.85
N ASP A 93 -10.52 8.74 12.15
CA ASP A 93 -9.56 7.67 11.93
C ASP A 93 -9.82 6.46 12.85
N SER A 94 -9.81 5.28 12.24
CA SER A 94 -9.82 4.00 12.93
C SER A 94 -8.44 3.33 12.83
N LYS A 95 -8.17 2.43 13.77
CA LYS A 95 -6.97 1.56 13.70
C LYS A 95 -7.19 0.51 12.62
N ASP A 96 -6.20 0.35 11.76
CA ASP A 96 -6.16 -0.73 10.79
C ASP A 96 -5.53 -1.98 11.45
N PRO A 97 -6.26 -3.11 11.57
CA PRO A 97 -5.75 -4.34 12.16
C PRO A 97 -4.52 -4.91 11.44
N TYR A 98 -4.43 -4.77 10.12
CA TYR A 98 -3.31 -5.24 9.31
C TYR A 98 -2.03 -4.45 9.62
N VAL A 99 -2.12 -3.12 9.58
CA VAL A 99 -0.99 -2.25 9.93
C VAL A 99 -0.62 -2.40 11.41
N GLY A 100 -1.62 -2.61 12.26
CA GLY A 100 -1.43 -2.92 13.69
C GLY A 100 -0.59 -4.18 13.90
N ALA A 101 -0.94 -5.28 13.22
CA ALA A 101 -0.20 -6.54 13.31
C ALA A 101 1.24 -6.41 12.79
N PHE A 102 1.45 -5.65 11.70
CA PHE A 102 2.80 -5.36 11.24
C PHE A 102 3.64 -4.59 12.25
N ARG A 103 3.04 -3.60 12.93
CA ARG A 103 3.74 -2.80 13.93
C ARG A 103 4.30 -3.66 15.06
N ASP A 104 3.64 -4.76 15.39
CA ASP A 104 4.05 -5.66 16.47
C ASP A 104 5.28 -6.51 16.11
N VAL A 105 5.59 -6.69 14.81
CA VAL A 105 6.76 -7.44 14.34
C VAL A 105 7.95 -6.56 13.96
N ILE A 106 7.79 -5.24 13.99
CA ILE A 106 8.86 -4.27 13.74
C ILE A 106 9.88 -4.33 14.91
N ARG A 107 11.15 -4.60 14.57
CA ARG A 107 12.23 -4.72 15.54
C ARG A 107 12.62 -3.36 16.12
N ARG A 108 12.99 -3.37 17.40
CA ARG A 108 13.54 -2.19 18.10
C ARG A 108 15.05 -2.12 17.90
N GLY A 109 15.58 -0.90 17.75
CA GLY A 109 17.01 -0.62 17.53
C GLY A 109 17.22 0.22 16.27
N ARG A 110 18.12 1.19 16.30
CA ARG A 110 18.20 2.28 15.28
C ARG A 110 18.20 1.77 13.83
N ASP A 111 19.07 0.82 13.51
CA ASP A 111 19.26 0.35 12.13
C ASP A 111 18.21 -0.68 11.71
N VAL A 112 17.93 -1.66 12.57
CA VAL A 112 16.90 -2.69 12.29
C VAL A 112 15.49 -2.10 12.19
N TYR A 113 15.24 -1.00 12.90
CA TYR A 113 13.96 -0.30 12.87
C TYR A 113 13.72 0.38 11.51
N LEU A 114 14.72 1.04 10.94
CA LEU A 114 14.55 1.62 9.60
C LEU A 114 14.34 0.55 8.55
N LEU A 115 15.18 -0.51 8.56
CA LEU A 115 15.04 -1.60 7.60
C LEU A 115 13.61 -2.18 7.66
N ASP A 116 13.13 -2.47 8.86
CA ASP A 116 11.77 -3.00 9.04
C ASP A 116 10.72 -2.01 8.55
N ARG A 117 10.83 -0.71 8.86
CA ARG A 117 9.88 0.31 8.36
C ARG A 117 9.82 0.36 6.83
N LEU A 118 10.98 0.36 6.17
CA LEU A 118 11.04 0.39 4.70
C LEU A 118 10.42 -0.87 4.10
N LEU A 119 10.78 -2.06 4.61
CA LEU A 119 10.25 -3.31 4.08
C LEU A 119 8.77 -3.50 4.40
N THR A 120 8.29 -3.11 5.58
CA THR A 120 6.85 -3.18 5.87
C THR A 120 6.06 -2.21 5.01
N ALA A 121 6.56 -0.98 4.78
CA ALA A 121 5.92 -0.04 3.86
C ALA A 121 5.84 -0.65 2.45
N SER A 122 6.96 -1.14 1.93
CA SER A 122 7.03 -1.83 0.63
C SER A 122 5.97 -2.95 0.49
N ILE A 123 5.80 -3.80 1.52
CA ILE A 123 4.79 -4.88 1.48
C ILE A 123 3.36 -4.33 1.54
N ILE A 124 3.11 -3.29 2.33
CA ILE A 124 1.79 -2.65 2.42
C ILE A 124 1.40 -2.08 1.05
N GLU A 125 2.28 -1.32 0.40
CA GLU A 125 2.06 -0.80 -0.96
C GLU A 125 1.84 -1.94 -1.98
N ALA A 126 2.60 -3.05 -1.88
CA ALA A 126 2.42 -4.20 -2.76
C ALA A 126 1.03 -4.85 -2.59
N ARG A 127 0.51 -4.91 -1.36
CA ARG A 127 -0.86 -5.39 -1.08
C ARG A 127 -1.89 -4.40 -1.59
N GLY A 128 -1.67 -3.10 -1.42
CA GLY A 128 -2.48 -2.03 -2.00
C GLY A 128 -2.60 -2.18 -3.52
N ALA A 129 -1.47 -2.28 -4.21
CA ALA A 129 -1.40 -2.51 -5.65
C ALA A 129 -2.25 -3.72 -6.11
N GLU A 130 -2.06 -4.89 -5.49
CA GLU A 130 -2.82 -6.10 -5.83
C GLU A 130 -4.33 -5.87 -5.64
N ARG A 131 -4.73 -5.30 -4.50
CA ARG A 131 -6.14 -5.13 -4.15
C ARG A 131 -6.83 -4.05 -4.97
N PHE A 132 -6.17 -2.94 -5.27
CA PHE A 132 -6.70 -1.93 -6.19
C PHE A 132 -6.80 -2.45 -7.63
N ALA A 133 -5.86 -3.28 -8.08
CA ALA A 133 -5.95 -3.94 -9.38
C ALA A 133 -7.18 -4.86 -9.44
N LEU A 134 -7.43 -5.65 -8.38
CA LEU A 134 -8.63 -6.49 -8.28
C LEU A 134 -9.93 -5.67 -8.30
N VAL A 135 -9.98 -4.56 -7.56
CA VAL A 135 -11.13 -3.63 -7.60
C VAL A 135 -11.32 -3.07 -9.01
N ALA A 136 -10.25 -2.61 -9.67
CA ALA A 136 -10.34 -2.11 -11.04
C ALA A 136 -10.88 -3.17 -12.02
N CYS A 137 -10.41 -4.42 -11.92
CA CYS A 137 -10.88 -5.52 -12.75
C CYS A 137 -12.35 -5.87 -12.52
N ALA A 138 -12.88 -5.65 -11.32
CA ALA A 138 -14.25 -6.01 -10.97
C ALA A 138 -15.26 -4.87 -11.24
N LEU A 139 -14.79 -3.64 -11.39
CA LEU A 139 -15.63 -2.48 -11.74
C LEU A 139 -16.00 -2.48 -13.23
N GLU A 140 -17.19 -1.94 -13.53
CA GLU A 140 -17.61 -1.64 -14.90
C GLU A 140 -16.68 -0.62 -15.57
N GLU A 141 -16.64 -0.67 -16.91
CA GLU A 141 -15.83 0.27 -17.68
C GLU A 141 -16.27 1.71 -17.42
N GLY A 142 -15.35 2.53 -16.92
CA GLY A 142 -15.69 3.90 -16.55
C GLY A 142 -14.59 4.66 -15.84
N PRO A 143 -14.87 5.91 -15.42
CA PRO A 143 -13.89 6.75 -14.74
C PRO A 143 -13.38 6.13 -13.43
N LEU A 144 -14.22 5.41 -12.69
CA LEU A 144 -13.85 4.79 -11.41
C LEU A 144 -12.91 3.60 -11.60
N GLN A 145 -13.17 2.74 -12.58
CA GLN A 145 -12.23 1.67 -12.96
C GLN A 145 -10.86 2.24 -13.35
N ARG A 146 -10.83 3.27 -14.20
CA ARG A 146 -9.57 3.91 -14.63
C ARG A 146 -8.83 4.56 -13.46
N PHE A 147 -9.57 5.11 -12.49
CA PHE A 147 -9.01 5.65 -11.26
C PHE A 147 -8.27 4.56 -10.47
N TYR A 148 -8.93 3.43 -10.16
CA TYR A 148 -8.27 2.34 -9.44
C TYR A 148 -7.14 1.68 -10.21
N ALA A 149 -7.24 1.56 -11.54
CA ALA A 149 -6.13 1.08 -12.38
C ALA A 149 -4.94 2.06 -12.38
N SER A 150 -5.18 3.36 -12.16
CA SER A 150 -4.11 4.33 -12.00
C SER A 150 -3.45 4.23 -10.63
N ILE A 151 -4.25 4.08 -9.57
CA ILE A 151 -3.74 3.90 -8.20
C ILE A 151 -2.95 2.61 -8.07
N ALA A 152 -3.46 1.49 -8.59
CA ALA A 152 -2.71 0.23 -8.55
C ALA A 152 -1.30 0.36 -9.14
N ARG A 153 -1.15 1.14 -10.23
CA ARG A 153 0.16 1.42 -10.83
C ARG A 153 1.02 2.40 -10.03
N SER A 154 0.46 3.31 -9.24
CA SER A 154 1.27 4.14 -8.32
C SER A 154 1.82 3.31 -7.17
N GLU A 155 0.97 2.48 -6.58
CA GLU A 155 1.31 1.58 -5.48
C GLU A 155 2.41 0.59 -5.87
N GLU A 156 2.38 0.07 -7.11
CA GLU A 156 3.48 -0.75 -7.66
C GLU A 156 4.82 0.01 -7.62
N ARG A 157 4.83 1.30 -8.02
CA ARG A 157 6.04 2.14 -7.97
C ARG A 157 6.47 2.43 -6.53
N HIS A 158 5.52 2.60 -5.61
CA HIS A 158 5.82 2.87 -4.20
C HIS A 158 6.40 1.66 -3.50
N PHE A 159 5.84 0.46 -3.75
CA PHE A 159 6.41 -0.81 -3.33
C PHE A 159 7.89 -0.91 -3.75
N GLU A 160 8.17 -0.67 -5.04
CA GLU A 160 9.53 -0.72 -5.58
C GLU A 160 10.45 0.35 -4.95
N LEU A 161 9.95 1.57 -4.78
CA LEU A 161 10.69 2.68 -4.16
C LEU A 161 11.19 2.29 -2.76
N PHE A 162 10.31 1.74 -1.91
CA PHE A 162 10.68 1.35 -0.56
C PHE A 162 11.71 0.21 -0.55
N LEU A 163 11.57 -0.77 -1.44
CA LEU A 163 12.55 -1.85 -1.56
C LEU A 163 13.91 -1.34 -2.03
N GLN A 164 13.94 -0.42 -2.99
CA GLN A 164 15.16 0.24 -3.46
C GLN A 164 15.83 1.06 -2.35
N LEU A 165 15.05 1.80 -1.54
CA LEU A 165 15.58 2.51 -0.38
C LEU A 165 16.16 1.55 0.66
N ALA A 166 15.55 0.38 0.87
CA ALA A 166 16.10 -0.63 1.77
C ALA A 166 17.46 -1.14 1.25
N GLU A 167 17.57 -1.50 -0.03
CA GLU A 167 18.83 -1.94 -0.64
C GLU A 167 19.90 -0.83 -0.75
N ARG A 168 19.48 0.44 -0.71
CA ARG A 168 20.39 1.59 -0.68
C ARG A 168 21.12 1.71 0.66
N TYR A 169 20.43 1.43 1.76
CA TYR A 169 20.94 1.68 3.11
C TYR A 169 21.45 0.42 3.82
N PHE A 170 21.16 -0.77 3.29
CA PHE A 170 21.49 -2.04 3.93
C PHE A 170 22.05 -3.03 2.91
N ASP A 171 22.84 -3.99 3.39
CA ASP A 171 23.35 -5.07 2.54
C ASP A 171 22.20 -5.89 1.95
N LYS A 172 22.29 -6.24 0.66
CA LYS A 172 21.25 -6.96 -0.06
C LYS A 172 20.90 -8.31 0.56
N SER A 173 21.87 -9.02 1.15
CA SER A 173 21.61 -10.29 1.82
C SER A 173 20.78 -10.10 3.08
N VAL A 174 21.01 -9.01 3.83
CA VAL A 174 20.23 -8.65 5.03
C VAL A 174 18.82 -8.23 4.64
N VAL A 175 18.68 -7.42 3.57
CA VAL A 175 17.38 -7.03 3.01
C VAL A 175 16.60 -8.26 2.58
N ALA A 176 17.18 -9.13 1.75
CA ALA A 176 16.50 -10.32 1.22
C ALA A 176 16.05 -11.28 2.33
N ALA A 177 16.90 -11.53 3.33
CA ALA A 177 16.55 -12.39 4.47
C ALA A 177 15.36 -11.82 5.26
N ARG A 178 15.38 -10.52 5.56
CA ARG A 178 14.28 -9.88 6.31
C ARG A 178 13.02 -9.76 5.47
N TRP A 179 13.15 -9.45 4.19
CA TRP A 179 12.04 -9.38 3.23
C TRP A 179 11.24 -10.67 3.20
N HIS A 180 11.92 -11.81 3.02
CA HIS A 180 11.26 -13.11 3.03
C HIS A 180 10.57 -13.42 4.37
N THR A 181 11.19 -13.06 5.49
CA THR A 181 10.58 -13.20 6.81
C THR A 181 9.28 -12.40 6.93
N LEU A 182 9.29 -11.13 6.48
CA LEU A 182 8.13 -10.26 6.56
C LEU A 182 7.01 -10.69 5.60
N LEU A 183 7.34 -11.25 4.44
CA LEU A 183 6.35 -11.81 3.51
C LEU A 183 5.63 -13.05 4.08
N ASP A 184 6.32 -13.90 4.86
CA ASP A 184 5.67 -15.01 5.57
C ASP A 184 4.70 -14.49 6.63
N ILE A 185 5.16 -13.51 7.42
CA ILE A 185 4.33 -12.85 8.43
C ILE A 185 3.11 -12.21 7.79
N GLU A 186 3.28 -11.47 6.69
CA GLU A 186 2.18 -10.82 6.00
C GLU A 186 1.13 -11.81 5.51
N ALA A 187 1.57 -12.92 4.92
CA ALA A 187 0.66 -13.96 4.46
C ALA A 187 -0.17 -14.53 5.60
N ASP A 188 0.41 -14.72 6.79
CA ASP A 188 -0.31 -15.17 7.98
C ASP A 188 -1.28 -14.09 8.51
N ILE A 189 -0.87 -12.81 8.49
CA ILE A 189 -1.75 -11.69 8.84
C ILE A 189 -2.98 -11.71 7.92
N VAL A 190 -2.79 -11.68 6.60
CA VAL A 190 -3.90 -11.61 5.63
C VAL A 190 -4.84 -12.81 5.75
N ARG A 191 -4.32 -14.02 5.96
CA ARG A 191 -5.15 -15.22 6.19
C ARG A 191 -6.03 -15.12 7.44
N SER A 192 -5.57 -14.39 8.45
CA SER A 192 -6.28 -14.24 9.73
C SER A 192 -7.30 -13.12 9.76
N LEU A 193 -7.22 -12.18 8.81
CA LEU A 193 -8.10 -11.01 8.78
C LEU A 193 -9.53 -11.39 8.34
N PRO A 194 -10.56 -10.77 8.93
CA PRO A 194 -11.92 -10.94 8.45
C PRO A 194 -12.08 -10.30 7.07
N LEU A 195 -12.89 -10.92 6.20
CA LEU A 195 -13.31 -10.30 4.96
C LEU A 195 -14.24 -9.11 5.28
N ARG A 196 -13.84 -7.92 4.87
CA ARG A 196 -14.59 -6.67 5.06
C ARG A 196 -14.30 -5.72 3.89
N ALA A 197 -15.15 -4.73 3.69
CA ALA A 197 -14.96 -3.67 2.70
C ALA A 197 -13.87 -2.68 3.16
N ALA A 198 -12.61 -3.10 3.01
CA ALA A 198 -11.44 -2.35 3.42
C ALA A 198 -10.22 -2.74 2.60
N LEU A 199 -9.24 -1.83 2.51
CA LEU A 199 -8.02 -2.04 1.75
C LEU A 199 -7.18 -3.17 2.34
N HIS A 200 -7.14 -3.34 3.67
CA HIS A 200 -6.37 -4.38 4.37
C HIS A 200 -7.22 -5.30 5.24
#